data_AF-A0A4Y6UY05-F1
#
_entry.id   AF-A0A4Y6UY05-F1
#
_cell.length_a   1.000
_cell.length_b   1.000
_cell.length_c   1.000
_cell.angle_alpha   90.00
_cell.angle_beta   90.00
_cell.angle_gamma   90.00
#
_symmetry.space_group_name_H-M   'P 1'
#
loop_
_entity.id
_entity.type
_entity.pdbx_description
1 polymer ?
#
loop_
_entity_poly.entity_id
_entity_poly.type
_entity_poly.pdbx_seq_one_letter_code
_entity_poly.pdbx_strand_id
1 'polypeptide(L)' 'MANDIRVCDKCQHVRMKTLVPKLQKMAPDAEIKVGCKSYCGPCGKRAFVFINGRYVSAPTEAEVLEKIAPFIKKA' A
#
# COMPACT_ATOMS: atom_id res chain seq x y z
N MET A 1 2.80 17.41 4.90
CA MET A 1 1.60 16.61 5.29
C MET A 1 2.00 15.15 5.21
N ALA A 2 1.94 14.42 6.32
CA ALA A 2 2.26 13.00 6.30
C ALA A 2 1.27 12.23 5.42
N ASN A 3 1.76 11.33 4.57
CA ASN A 3 0.90 10.48 3.73
C ASN A 3 0.38 9.31 4.59
N ASP A 4 -0.94 9.15 4.78
CA ASP A 4 -1.47 8.00 5.52
C ASP A 4 -1.54 6.80 4.59
N ILE A 5 -0.68 5.81 4.80
CA ILE A 5 -0.63 4.58 4.01
C ILE A 5 -1.10 3.42 4.87
N ARG A 6 -2.08 2.64 4.41
CA ARG A 6 -2.55 1.45 5.13
C ARG A 6 -2.40 0.18 4.30
N VAL A 7 -1.81 -0.83 4.91
CA VAL A 7 -1.52 -2.12 4.29
C VAL A 7 -1.94 -3.27 5.22
N CYS A 8 -2.29 -4.41 4.64
CA CYS A 8 -2.68 -5.61 5.38
C CYS A 8 -1.53 -6.61 5.38
N ASP A 9 -0.94 -6.87 6.54
CA ASP A 9 0.11 -7.88 6.76
C ASP A 9 -0.35 -9.31 6.52
N LYS A 10 -1.64 -9.59 6.75
CA LYS A 10 -2.24 -10.91 6.53
C LYS A 10 -2.52 -11.23 5.06
N CYS A 11 -2.21 -10.32 4.14
CA CYS A 11 -2.46 -10.53 2.73
C CYS A 11 -1.36 -11.34 2.04
N GLN A 12 -1.73 -12.41 1.34
CA GLN A 12 -0.78 -13.28 0.64
C GLN A 12 -0.19 -12.66 -0.64
N HIS A 13 -0.85 -11.66 -1.22
CA HIS A 13 -0.44 -11.03 -2.48
C HIS A 13 0.47 -9.81 -2.32
N VAL A 14 0.75 -9.39 -1.09
CA VAL A 14 1.72 -8.32 -0.79
C VAL A 14 2.77 -8.83 0.16
N ARG A 15 4.03 -8.46 -0.10
CA ARG A 15 5.16 -8.88 0.73
C ARG A 15 5.58 -7.69 1.59
N MET A 16 5.19 -7.68 2.87
CA MET A 16 5.50 -6.56 3.78
C MET A 16 7.00 -6.22 3.82
N LYS A 17 7.88 -7.24 3.80
CA LYS A 17 9.34 -7.08 3.80
C LYS A 17 9.88 -6.31 2.58
N THR A 18 9.19 -6.34 1.44
CA THR A 18 9.58 -5.59 0.23
C THR A 18 8.74 -4.32 0.05
N LEU A 19 7.46 -4.37 0.39
CA LEU A 19 6.52 -3.28 0.21
C LEU A 19 6.82 -2.10 1.15
N VAL A 20 7.00 -2.34 2.45
CA VAL A 20 7.28 -1.28 3.44
C VAL A 20 8.51 -0.44 3.08
N PRO A 21 9.70 -1.03 2.79
CA PRO A 21 10.86 -0.24 2.44
C PRO A 21 10.70 0.49 1.09
N LYS A 22 9.95 -0.06 0.13
CA LYS A 22 9.63 0.65 -1.12
C LYS A 22 8.72 1.85 -0.86
N LEU A 23 7.68 1.68 -0.05
CA LEU A 23 6.77 2.76 0.34
C LEU A 23 7.51 3.88 1.09
N GLN A 24 8.38 3.53 2.04
CA GLN A 24 9.22 4.51 2.75
C GLN A 24 10.17 5.25 1.82
N LYS A 25 10.77 4.57 0.83
CA LYS A 25 11.62 5.22 -0.18
C LYS A 25 10.84 6.20 -1.06
N MET A 26 9.60 5.86 -1.42
CA MET A 26 8.75 6.72 -2.26
C MET A 26 8.12 7.86 -1.45
N ALA A 27 7.83 7.62 -0.17
CA ALA A 27 7.19 8.55 0.73
C ALA A 27 7.84 8.43 2.14
N PRO A 28 8.97 9.11 2.39
CA PRO A 28 9.65 9.06 3.68
C PRO A 28 8.77 9.63 4.80
N ASP A 29 7.94 10.62 4.49
CA ASP A 29 6.96 11.21 5.41
C ASP A 29 5.64 10.43 5.51
N ALA A 30 5.56 9.20 4.97
CA ALA A 30 4.36 8.40 5.07
C ALA A 30 4.21 7.71 6.43
N GLU A 31 3.02 7.82 7.00
CA GLU A 31 2.60 7.03 8.15
C GLU A 31 2.03 5.69 7.67
N ILE A 32 2.85 4.63 7.74
CA ILE A 32 2.46 3.28 7.30
C ILE A 32 1.78 2.55 8.45
N LYS A 33 0.46 2.41 8.39
CA LYS A 33 -0.35 1.63 9.33
C LYS A 33 -0.58 0.23 8.79
N VAL A 34 -0.08 -0.76 9.51
CA VAL A 34 -0.30 -2.18 9.19
C VAL A 34 -1.54 -2.66 9.94
N GLY A 35 -2.56 -3.13 9.24
CA GLY A 35 -3.78 -3.64 9.85
C GLY A 35 -4.70 -4.36 8.88
N CYS A 36 -5.29 -5.47 9.34
CA CYS A 36 -6.28 -6.21 8.57
C CYS A 36 -7.57 -5.39 8.43
N LYS A 37 -7.97 -5.08 7.20
CA LYS A 37 -9.26 -4.45 6.88
C LYS A 37 -10.39 -5.47 6.68
N SER A 38 -10.17 -6.75 6.98
CA SER A 38 -11.07 -7.87 6.62
C SER A 38 -11.41 -7.95 5.12
N TYR A 39 -10.56 -7.35 4.27
CA TYR A 39 -10.66 -7.38 2.81
C TYR A 39 -10.03 -8.65 2.20
N CYS A 40 -10.06 -9.76 2.95
CA CYS A 40 -9.37 -11.01 2.60
C CYS A 40 -9.85 -11.61 1.28
N GLY A 41 -11.12 -11.37 0.89
CA GLY A 41 -11.69 -11.81 -0.39
C GLY A 41 -10.91 -11.27 -1.60
N PRO A 42 -10.82 -9.95 -1.82
CA PRO A 42 -10.00 -9.38 -2.90
C PRO A 42 -8.48 -9.50 -2.66
N CYS A 43 -8.00 -9.55 -1.40
CA CYS A 43 -6.56 -9.71 -1.10
C CYS A 43 -6.00 -11.09 -1.47
N GLY A 44 -6.87 -12.09 -1.62
CA GLY A 44 -6.51 -13.41 -2.12
C GLY A 44 -6.30 -13.47 -3.65
N LYS A 45 -6.53 -12.37 -4.38
CA LYS A 45 -6.40 -12.33 -5.85
C LYS A 45 -5.53 -11.18 -6.38
N ARG A 46 -5.36 -10.11 -5.59
CA ARG A 46 -4.73 -8.84 -6.02
C ARG A 46 -4.07 -8.15 -4.84
N ALA A 47 -2.98 -7.42 -5.10
CA ALA A 47 -2.36 -6.52 -4.15
C ALA A 47 -3.23 -5.26 -3.97
N PHE A 48 -3.30 -4.73 -2.75
CA PHE A 48 -3.93 -3.44 -2.49
C PHE A 48 -3.13 -2.61 -1.48
N VAL A 49 -3.22 -1.30 -1.63
CA VAL A 49 -2.66 -0.29 -0.73
C VAL A 49 -3.70 0.82 -0.56
N PHE A 50 -3.94 1.25 0.67
CA PHE A 50 -4.68 2.48 0.93
C PHE A 50 -3.68 3.63 1.04
N ILE A 51 -3.91 4.73 0.32
CA ILE A 51 -3.09 5.93 0.40
C ILE A 51 -3.98 7.16 0.49
N ASN A 52 -3.79 7.99 1.53
CA ASN A 52 -4.53 9.25 1.73
C ASN A 52 -6.07 9.06 1.67
N GLY A 53 -6.57 7.96 2.22
CA GLY A 53 -8.00 7.60 2.18
C GLY A 53 -8.50 7.00 0.85
N ARG A 54 -7.64 6.84 -0.16
CA ARG A 54 -7.95 6.17 -1.42
C ARG A 54 -7.54 4.71 -1.40
N TYR A 55 -8.41 3.84 -1.89
CA TYR A 55 -8.11 2.43 -2.13
C TYR A 55 -7.51 2.27 -3.52
N VAL A 56 -6.29 1.74 -3.59
CA VAL A 56 -5.62 1.40 -4.85
C VAL A 56 -5.32 -0.08 -4.86
N SER A 57 -5.79 -0.79 -5.88
CA SER A 57 -5.54 -2.22 -6.07
C SER A 57 -5.03 -2.54 -7.46
N ALA A 58 -4.15 -3.52 -7.55
CA ALA A 58 -3.61 -4.02 -8.81
C ALA A 58 -3.24 -5.51 -8.70
N PRO A 59 -3.09 -6.23 -9.82
CA PRO A 59 -2.73 -7.64 -9.82
C PRO A 59 -1.42 -7.93 -9.07
N THR A 60 -0.42 -7.07 -9.23
CA THR A 60 0.91 -7.24 -8.65
C THR A 60 1.33 -6.09 -7.73
N GLU A 61 2.30 -6.35 -6.85
CA GLU A 61 2.91 -5.33 -5.97
C GLU A 61 3.48 -4.16 -6.79
N ALA A 62 4.16 -4.43 -7.90
CA ALA A 62 4.78 -3.43 -8.76
C ALA A 62 3.74 -2.48 -9.36
N GLU A 63 2.66 -3.02 -9.93
CA GLU A 63 1.59 -2.19 -10.50
C GLU A 63 0.86 -1.35 -9.44
N VAL A 64 0.69 -1.88 -8.22
CA VAL A 64 0.12 -1.07 -7.13
C VAL A 64 1.05 0.11 -6.81
N LEU A 65 2.35 -0.13 -6.72
CA LEU A 65 3.35 0.90 -6.45
C LEU A 65 3.36 1.99 -7.53
N GLU A 66 3.29 1.62 -8.80
CA GLU A 66 3.17 2.58 -9.91
C GLU A 66 1.87 3.39 -9.83
N LYS A 67 0.76 2.74 -9.48
CA LYS A 67 -0.53 3.42 -9.32
C LYS A 67 -0.56 4.36 -8.12
N ILE A 68 0.10 4.03 -7.01
CA ILE A 68 0.14 4.92 -5.83
C ILE A 68 1.12 6.09 -6.01
N ALA A 69 2.13 5.96 -6.88
CA ALA A 69 3.14 7.00 -7.12
C ALA A 69 2.56 8.41 -7.35
N PRO A 70 1.53 8.62 -8.21
CA PRO A 70 0.90 9.93 -8.39
C PRO A 70 0.03 10.38 -7.20
N PHE A 71 -0.35 9.49 -6.29
CA PHE A 71 -1.17 9.82 -5.11
C PHE A 71 -0.33 10.17 -3.87
N ILE A 72 0.98 9.90 -3.92
CA ILE A 72 1.91 10.33 -2.89
C ILE A 72 2.04 11.85 -2.98
N LYS A 73 1.60 12.55 -1.93
CA LYS A 73 1.87 13.98 -1.82
C LYS A 73 3.35 14.13 -1.48
N LYS A 74 4.15 14.54 -2.47
CA LYS A 74 5.51 15.03 -2.24
C LYS A 74 5.37 16.42 -1.61
N ALA A 75 5.80 16.55 -0.36
CA ALA A 75 5.93 17.85 0.29
C ALA A 75 7.17 18.56 -0.27
#